data_AF-A0A6I6XY66-F1
#
_entry.id   AF-A0A6I6XY66-F1
#
_cell.length_a   1.000
_cell.length_b   1.000
_cell.length_c   1.000
_cell.angle_alpha   90.00
_cell.angle_beta   90.00
_cell.angle_gamma   90.00
#
_symmetry.space_group_name_H-M   'P 1'
#
loop_
_entity.id
_entity.type
_entity.pdbx_description
1 polymer ?
#
loop_
_entity_poly.entity_id
_entity_poly.type
_entity_poly.pdbx_seq_one_letter_code
_entity_poly.pdbx_strand_id
1 'polypeptide(L)'
;MFRFDCRQVTGVIETLKVTATEQGTFTARIVIDGQVLPKVLLPGKIYEEIEPVQRVTLYGIFTKKKDKMENKAIIYAMKGENGTLVAAREYQIKVPILILVSAIPLMILTFIIGCFASPYFIYLLTGSESPSYLVPTTFVWAFWEGIAAGVFMLGCAINFIKKSSDPEGWALIGVAELSQRFSKAFK
;
A
#
# COMPACT_ATOMS: atom_id res chain seq x y z
N MET A 1 0.17 1.26 12.96
CA MET A 1 -0.48 0.53 11.85
C MET A 1 -0.90 1.54 10.79
N PHE A 2 -0.22 1.56 9.64
CA PHE A 2 -0.60 2.41 8.50
C PHE A 2 -1.98 1.95 8.02
N ARG A 3 -3.02 2.79 8.18
CA ARG A 3 -4.37 2.50 7.69
C ARG A 3 -4.46 3.05 6.27
N PHE A 4 -4.38 2.17 5.29
CA PHE A 4 -4.65 2.48 3.89
C PHE A 4 -5.91 1.72 3.45
N ASP A 5 -6.79 2.39 2.73
CA ASP A 5 -8.02 1.81 2.18
C ASP A 5 -7.90 1.80 0.65
N CYS A 6 -8.08 0.63 0.03
CA CYS A 6 -8.29 0.53 -1.43
C CYS A 6 -9.77 0.79 -1.70
N ARG A 7 -10.10 1.85 -2.45
CA ARG A 7 -11.49 2.25 -2.72
C ARG A 7 -11.69 2.68 -4.17
N GLN A 8 -12.90 2.48 -4.64
CA GLN A 8 -13.39 2.98 -5.91
C GLN A 8 -14.16 4.29 -5.70
N VAL A 9 -13.87 5.30 -6.51
CA VAL A 9 -14.50 6.61 -6.49
C VAL A 9 -15.00 6.92 -7.88
N THR A 10 -16.30 7.18 -8.05
CA THR A 10 -16.88 7.58 -9.34
C THR A 10 -17.35 9.01 -9.24
N GLY A 11 -16.99 9.84 -10.22
CA GLY A 11 -17.43 11.24 -10.30
C GLY A 11 -16.96 11.92 -11.58
N VAL A 12 -17.37 13.16 -11.78
CA VAL A 12 -16.93 13.98 -12.91
C VAL A 12 -15.66 14.74 -12.52
N ILE A 13 -14.59 14.59 -13.30
CA ILE A 13 -13.37 15.39 -13.09
C ILE A 13 -13.61 16.78 -13.66
N GLU A 14 -13.77 17.77 -12.79
CA GLU A 14 -14.01 19.16 -13.20
C GLU A 14 -12.71 19.91 -13.48
N THR A 15 -11.65 19.62 -12.73
CA THR A 15 -10.37 20.33 -12.88
C THR A 15 -9.20 19.45 -12.47
N LEU A 16 -8.16 19.44 -13.30
CA LEU A 16 -6.88 18.78 -13.04
C LEU A 16 -5.78 19.85 -13.02
N LYS A 17 -5.13 20.06 -11.87
CA LYS A 17 -3.96 20.95 -11.75
C LYS A 17 -2.75 20.15 -11.28
N VAL A 18 -1.77 19.94 -12.17
CA VAL A 18 -0.49 19.30 -11.81
C VAL A 18 0.30 20.25 -10.92
N THR A 19 0.71 19.76 -9.76
CA THR A 19 1.48 20.52 -8.74
C THR A 19 2.95 20.11 -8.72
N ALA A 20 3.27 18.86 -9.05
CA ALA A 20 4.66 18.39 -9.16
C ALA A 20 4.77 17.16 -10.09
N THR A 21 5.93 16.98 -10.71
CA THR A 21 6.25 15.82 -11.56
C THR A 21 7.51 15.15 -11.03
N GLU A 22 7.42 13.89 -10.60
CA GLU A 22 8.56 13.09 -10.14
C GLU A 22 8.59 11.75 -10.88
N GLN A 23 9.67 11.49 -11.62
CA GLN A 23 10.01 10.18 -12.22
C GLN A 23 8.81 9.42 -12.85
N GLY A 24 8.03 10.08 -13.71
CA GLY A 24 6.89 9.46 -14.40
C GLY A 24 5.59 9.35 -13.59
N THR A 25 5.55 9.96 -12.40
CA THR A 25 4.35 10.13 -11.57
C THR A 25 4.04 11.62 -11.41
N PHE A 26 2.80 12.01 -11.70
CA PHE A 26 2.31 13.38 -11.57
C PHE A 26 1.56 13.53 -10.25
N THR A 27 1.98 14.45 -9.39
CA THR A 27 1.18 14.87 -8.24
C THR A 27 0.23 15.95 -8.71
N ALA A 28 -1.06 15.65 -8.75
CA ALA A 28 -2.11 16.57 -9.16
C ALA A 28 -3.09 16.89 -8.02
N ARG A 29 -3.64 18.09 -8.09
CA ARG A 29 -4.85 18.49 -7.41
C ARG A 29 -6.03 18.22 -8.33
N ILE A 30 -6.90 17.30 -7.94
CA ILE A 30 -8.09 16.92 -8.72
C ILE A 30 -9.33 17.48 -8.03
N VAL A 31 -10.25 18.06 -8.79
CA VAL A 31 -11.60 18.40 -8.34
C VAL A 31 -12.56 17.38 -8.94
N ILE A 32 -13.26 16.65 -8.08
CA ILE A 32 -14.26 15.64 -8.47
C ILE A 32 -15.58 16.03 -7.84
N ASP A 33 -16.64 16.22 -8.63
CA ASP A 33 -17.98 16.64 -8.17
C ASP A 33 -17.93 17.80 -7.14
N GLY A 34 -17.21 18.87 -7.46
CA GLY A 34 -16.99 20.03 -6.59
C GLY A 34 -16.10 19.81 -5.35
N GLN A 35 -15.56 18.61 -5.14
CA GLN A 35 -14.72 18.26 -3.99
C GLN A 35 -13.24 18.19 -4.36
N VAL A 36 -12.39 18.82 -3.53
CA VAL A 36 -10.96 18.96 -3.82
C VAL A 36 -10.13 17.84 -3.19
N LEU A 37 -9.29 17.19 -4.00
CA LEU A 37 -8.26 16.25 -3.59
C LEU A 37 -6.87 16.86 -3.84
N PRO A 38 -6.11 17.25 -2.79
CA PRO A 38 -4.89 18.08 -2.93
C PRO A 38 -3.63 17.32 -3.35
N LYS A 39 -3.53 16.04 -3.01
CA LYS A 39 -2.31 15.24 -3.13
C LYS A 39 -2.62 13.90 -3.77
N VAL A 40 -3.00 13.95 -5.05
CA VAL A 40 -3.28 12.76 -5.84
C VAL A 40 -2.05 12.42 -6.67
N LEU A 41 -1.46 11.25 -6.42
CA LEU A 41 -0.40 10.69 -7.25
C LEU A 41 -1.05 9.94 -8.43
N LEU A 42 -0.83 10.48 -9.63
CA LEU A 42 -1.28 9.96 -10.91
C LEU A 42 -0.09 9.36 -11.67
N PRO A 43 -0.12 8.07 -11.98
CA PRO A 43 0.84 7.46 -12.91
C PRO A 43 0.75 8.12 -14.29
N GLY A 44 1.87 8.31 -15.00
CA GLY A 44 1.88 9.02 -16.30
C GLY A 44 0.88 8.51 -17.33
N LYS A 45 0.72 7.19 -17.45
CA LYS A 45 -0.28 6.56 -18.33
C LYS A 45 -1.73 6.93 -17.98
N ILE A 46 -2.03 7.15 -16.70
CA ILE A 46 -3.36 7.57 -16.25
C ILE A 46 -3.54 9.07 -16.47
N TYR A 47 -2.48 9.87 -16.35
CA TYR A 47 -2.53 11.30 -16.63
C TYR A 47 -2.78 11.60 -18.12
N GLU A 48 -2.15 10.84 -19.03
CA GLU A 48 -2.32 11.00 -20.48
C GLU A 48 -3.73 10.66 -20.98
N GLU A 49 -4.45 9.80 -20.25
CA GLU A 49 -5.82 9.40 -20.59
C GLU A 49 -6.91 10.16 -19.82
N ILE A 50 -6.53 11.05 -18.88
CA ILE A 50 -7.50 11.94 -18.21
C ILE A 50 -7.84 13.11 -19.12
N GLU A 51 -9.10 13.16 -19.55
CA GLU A 51 -9.69 14.37 -20.11
C GLU A 51 -10.52 15.11 -19.04
N PRO A 52 -10.41 16.45 -18.94
CA PRO A 52 -11.29 17.23 -18.07
C PRO A 52 -12.74 17.16 -18.56
N VAL A 53 -13.70 17.20 -17.64
CA VAL A 53 -15.15 17.13 -17.88
C VAL A 53 -15.69 15.73 -18.21
N GLN A 54 -14.89 14.67 -18.02
CA GLN A 54 -15.35 13.29 -18.21
C GLN A 54 -15.78 12.63 -16.89
N ARG A 55 -16.84 11.82 -16.92
CA ARG A 55 -17.23 10.98 -15.78
C ARG A 55 -16.37 9.74 -15.73
N VAL A 56 -15.46 9.67 -14.75
CA VAL A 56 -14.54 8.53 -14.63
C VAL A 56 -14.69 7.84 -13.29
N THR A 57 -14.37 6.56 -13.29
CA THR A 57 -14.23 5.77 -12.07
C THR A 57 -12.75 5.61 -11.75
N LEU A 58 -12.31 6.17 -10.64
CA LEU A 58 -10.95 6.10 -10.14
C LEU A 58 -10.82 4.99 -9.09
N TYR A 59 -9.82 4.13 -9.26
CA TYR A 59 -9.43 3.12 -8.29
C TYR A 59 -8.17 3.58 -7.59
N GLY A 60 -8.30 3.94 -6.31
CA GLY A 60 -7.23 4.57 -5.55
C GLY A 60 -6.94 3.90 -4.21
N ILE A 61 -5.69 3.99 -3.78
CA ILE A 61 -5.25 3.69 -2.42
C ILE A 61 -5.23 5.01 -1.66
N PHE A 62 -6.07 5.12 -0.64
CA PHE A 62 -6.23 6.31 0.17
C PHE A 62 -5.68 6.06 1.57
N THR A 63 -4.73 6.90 1.98
CA THR A 63 -4.17 6.82 3.34
C THR A 63 -5.06 7.57 4.32
N LYS A 64 -5.29 6.96 5.50
CA LYS A 64 -6.03 7.56 6.60
C LYS A 64 -5.09 7.77 7.78
N LYS A 65 -4.47 8.95 7.83
CA LYS A 65 -3.66 9.43 8.96
C LYS A 65 -4.46 10.36 9.88
N LYS A 66 -3.99 10.48 11.13
CA LYS A 66 -4.57 11.40 12.12
C LYS A 66 -4.37 12.86 11.69
N ASP A 67 -3.20 13.16 11.14
CA ASP A 67 -2.97 14.41 10.42
C ASP A 67 -3.51 14.29 8.99
N LYS A 68 -4.51 15.10 8.67
CA LYS A 68 -5.16 15.10 7.36
C LYS A 68 -4.28 15.72 6.27
N MET A 69 -3.26 16.52 6.64
CA MET A 69 -2.30 17.12 5.70
C MET A 69 -1.32 16.10 5.12
N GLU A 70 -1.12 15.00 5.83
CA GLU A 70 -0.28 13.88 5.40
C GLU A 70 -1.05 12.82 4.60
N ASN A 71 -2.37 12.96 4.47
CA ASN A 71 -3.15 12.04 3.65
C ASN A 71 -2.71 12.20 2.18
N LYS A 72 -2.39 11.06 1.58
CA LYS A 72 -2.06 10.89 0.16
C LYS A 72 -3.12 10.00 -0.48
N ALA A 73 -3.50 10.36 -1.69
CA ALA A 73 -4.28 9.51 -2.59
C ALA A 73 -3.34 9.01 -3.70
N ILE A 74 -3.29 7.71 -3.94
CA ILE A 74 -2.52 7.12 -5.04
C ILE A 74 -3.52 6.47 -5.98
N ILE A 75 -3.63 6.96 -7.21
CA ILE A 75 -4.52 6.35 -8.21
C ILE A 75 -3.78 5.21 -8.88
N TYR A 76 -4.41 4.05 -8.90
CA TYR A 76 -3.86 2.82 -9.40
C TYR A 76 -4.47 2.41 -10.75
N ALA A 77 -5.76 2.63 -10.93
CA ALA A 77 -6.44 2.42 -12.21
C ALA A 77 -7.55 3.45 -12.44
N MET A 78 -7.93 3.63 -13.69
CA MET A 78 -9.07 4.43 -14.13
C MET A 78 -9.96 3.60 -15.03
N LYS A 79 -11.28 3.82 -14.95
CA LYS A 79 -12.23 3.37 -15.97
C LYS A 79 -12.92 4.60 -16.56
N GLY A 80 -12.69 4.84 -17.85
CA GLY A 80 -13.33 5.93 -18.60
C GLY A 80 -14.80 5.63 -18.94
N GLU A 81 -15.52 6.61 -19.50
CA GLU A 81 -16.92 6.44 -19.91
C GLU A 81 -17.10 5.34 -20.97
N ASN A 82 -16.08 5.13 -21.79
CA ASN A 82 -16.04 4.08 -22.82
C ASN A 82 -15.86 2.67 -22.24
N GLY A 83 -15.77 2.52 -20.92
CA GLY A 83 -15.58 1.25 -20.24
C GLY A 83 -14.15 0.71 -20.28
N THR A 84 -13.21 1.43 -20.91
CA THR A 84 -11.80 1.05 -20.96
C THR A 84 -11.14 1.23 -19.59
N LEU A 85 -10.55 0.16 -19.07
CA LEU A 85 -9.83 0.15 -17.81
C LEU A 85 -8.33 0.34 -18.05
N VAL A 86 -7.81 1.45 -17.54
CA VAL A 86 -6.42 1.89 -17.69
C VAL A 86 -5.76 1.74 -16.33
N ALA A 87 -5.05 0.63 -16.15
CA ALA A 87 -4.31 0.35 -14.92
C ALA A 87 -2.84 0.69 -15.07
N ALA A 88 -2.24 1.26 -14.04
CA ALA A 88 -0.80 1.47 -13.96
C ALA A 88 -0.09 0.14 -13.64
N ARG A 89 -0.06 -0.74 -14.65
CA ARG A 89 0.46 -2.12 -14.60
C ARG A 89 1.91 -2.21 -14.11
N GLU A 90 2.68 -1.13 -14.26
CA GLU A 90 4.04 -1.05 -13.72
C GLU A 90 4.11 -1.21 -12.20
N TYR A 91 3.12 -0.70 -11.46
CA TYR A 91 3.05 -0.87 -10.01
C TYR A 91 2.64 -2.29 -9.60
N GLN A 92 2.00 -3.07 -10.49
CA GLN A 92 1.73 -4.50 -10.24
C GLN A 92 3.02 -5.31 -10.11
N ILE A 93 4.12 -4.86 -10.71
CA ILE A 93 5.40 -5.56 -10.70
C ILE A 93 6.37 -4.89 -9.73
N LYS A 94 6.49 -3.55 -9.78
CA LYS A 94 7.42 -2.80 -8.92
C LYS A 94 7.13 -2.97 -7.43
N VAL A 95 5.85 -2.93 -7.02
CA VAL A 95 5.48 -3.01 -5.59
C VAL A 95 5.78 -4.39 -4.99
N PRO A 96 5.39 -5.53 -5.62
CA PRO A 96 5.79 -6.85 -5.13
C PRO A 96 7.31 -7.04 -5.06
N ILE A 97 8.07 -6.53 -6.03
CA ILE A 97 9.54 -6.60 -6.00
C ILE A 97 10.08 -5.85 -4.78
N LEU A 98 9.58 -4.65 -4.49
CA LEU A 98 9.97 -3.90 -3.29
C LEU A 98 9.61 -4.64 -2.00
N ILE A 99 8.43 -5.28 -1.95
CA ILE A 99 8.03 -6.12 -0.82
C ILE A 99 9.04 -7.26 -0.64
N LEU A 100 9.41 -7.96 -1.71
CA LEU A 100 10.40 -9.05 -1.66
C LEU A 100 11.79 -8.58 -1.24
N VAL A 101 12.26 -7.44 -1.75
CA VAL A 101 13.55 -6.87 -1.34
C VAL A 101 13.51 -6.48 0.14
N SER A 102 12.41 -5.92 0.63
CA SER A 102 12.22 -5.59 2.04
C SER A 102 12.04 -6.81 2.95
N ALA A 103 11.80 -8.00 2.39
CA ALA A 103 11.77 -9.24 3.16
C ALA A 103 13.16 -9.57 3.72
N ILE A 104 14.24 -9.32 2.97
CA ILE A 104 15.62 -9.63 3.38
C ILE A 104 15.99 -8.95 4.72
N PRO A 105 15.90 -7.61 4.87
CA PRO A 105 16.21 -6.97 6.14
C PRO A 105 15.25 -7.38 7.27
N LEU A 106 13.99 -7.70 6.95
CA LEU A 106 13.05 -8.20 7.94
C LEU A 106 13.46 -9.59 8.46
N MET A 107 13.85 -10.50 7.58
CA MET A 107 14.36 -11.83 7.97
C MET A 107 15.56 -11.73 8.89
N ILE A 108 16.52 -10.84 8.57
CA ILE A 108 17.71 -10.58 9.39
C ILE A 108 17.30 -10.02 10.76
N LEU A 109 16.41 -9.03 10.78
CA LEU A 109 15.94 -8.43 12.02
C LEU A 109 15.23 -9.46 12.92
N THR A 110 14.34 -10.26 12.34
CA THR A 110 13.63 -11.32 13.07
C THR A 110 14.60 -12.38 13.60
N PHE A 111 15.61 -12.77 12.82
CA PHE A 111 16.65 -13.67 13.30
C PHE A 111 17.41 -13.11 14.51
N ILE A 112 17.84 -11.84 14.45
CA ILE A 112 18.53 -11.18 15.56
C ILE A 112 17.64 -11.17 16.80
N ILE A 113 16.36 -10.80 16.66
CA ILE A 113 15.40 -10.79 17.76
C ILE A 113 15.21 -12.20 18.33
N GLY A 114 15.06 -13.21 17.47
CA GLY A 114 14.94 -14.62 17.87
C GLY A 114 16.13 -15.10 18.70
N CYS A 115 17.36 -14.71 18.34
CA CYS A 115 18.55 -15.05 19.13
C CYS A 115 18.48 -14.58 20.59
N PHE A 116 17.79 -13.47 20.88
CA PHE A 116 17.62 -12.96 22.25
C PHE A 116 16.32 -13.39 22.92
N ALA A 117 15.23 -13.54 22.16
CA ALA A 117 13.91 -13.87 22.68
C ALA A 117 13.69 -15.38 22.81
N SER A 118 14.13 -16.18 21.84
CA SER A 118 13.89 -17.62 21.80
C SER A 118 14.50 -18.39 22.98
N PRO A 119 15.67 -18.05 23.58
CA PRO A 119 16.16 -18.75 24.78
C PRO A 119 15.17 -18.70 25.95
N TYR A 120 14.49 -17.57 26.13
CA TYR A 120 13.50 -17.40 27.19
C TYR A 120 12.27 -18.30 26.96
N PHE A 121 11.77 -18.34 25.72
CA PHE A 121 10.66 -19.22 25.36
C PHE A 121 11.03 -20.71 25.42
N ILE A 122 12.23 -21.07 24.99
CA ILE A 122 12.72 -22.46 25.04
C ILE A 122 12.86 -22.89 26.51
N TYR A 123 13.40 -22.04 27.38
CA TYR A 123 13.45 -22.31 28.82
C TYR A 123 12.05 -22.52 29.41
N LEU A 124 11.09 -21.65 29.10
CA LEU A 124 9.70 -21.79 29.58
C LEU A 124 9.04 -23.11 29.13
N LEU A 125 9.34 -23.59 27.92
CA LEU A 125 8.75 -24.81 27.35
C LEU A 125 9.46 -26.09 27.78
N THR A 126 10.78 -26.05 27.96
CA THR A 126 11.60 -27.26 28.17
C THR A 126 12.16 -27.38 29.58
N GLY A 127 12.20 -26.29 30.35
CA GLY A 127 12.84 -26.23 31.67
C GLY A 127 14.35 -26.45 31.67
N SER A 128 14.98 -26.59 30.49
CA SER A 128 16.41 -26.87 30.38
C SER A 128 17.24 -25.60 30.49
N GLU A 129 18.16 -25.57 31.44
CA GLU A 129 19.15 -24.48 31.63
C GLU A 129 20.51 -24.82 31.00
N SER A 130 20.66 -26.02 30.44
CA SER A 130 21.94 -26.48 29.91
C SER A 130 22.36 -25.66 28.69
N PRO A 131 23.53 -24.97 28.72
CA PRO A 131 23.99 -24.15 27.58
C PRO A 131 24.20 -24.96 26.30
N SER A 132 24.59 -26.23 26.44
CA SER A 132 24.79 -27.18 25.34
C SER A 132 23.51 -27.51 24.58
N TYR A 133 22.33 -27.35 25.20
CA TYR A 133 21.04 -27.52 24.55
C TYR A 133 20.43 -26.18 24.13
N LEU A 134 20.49 -25.17 25.00
CA LEU A 134 19.82 -23.88 24.78
C LEU A 134 20.40 -23.12 23.59
N VAL A 135 21.73 -23.06 23.47
CA VAL A 135 22.40 -22.31 22.40
C VAL A 135 22.06 -22.86 21.01
N PRO A 136 22.30 -24.16 20.69
CA PRO A 136 21.97 -24.67 19.36
C PRO A 136 20.47 -24.64 19.07
N THR A 137 19.61 -24.92 20.06
CA THR A 137 18.15 -24.89 19.87
C THR A 137 17.65 -23.48 19.57
N THR A 138 18.21 -22.46 20.22
CA THR A 138 17.92 -21.05 19.95
C THR A 138 18.22 -20.67 18.50
N PHE A 139 19.41 -21.04 18.00
CA PHE A 139 19.78 -20.72 16.62
C PHE A 139 18.87 -21.39 15.60
N VAL A 140 18.47 -22.65 15.84
CA VAL A 140 17.53 -23.36 14.98
C VAL A 140 16.16 -22.66 14.97
N TRP A 141 15.66 -22.27 16.14
CA TRP A 141 14.37 -21.56 16.24
C TRP A 141 14.41 -20.19 15.59
N ALA A 142 15.42 -19.37 15.89
CA ALA A 142 15.59 -18.05 15.31
C ALA A 142 15.72 -18.11 13.77
N PHE A 143 16.37 -19.15 13.24
CA PHE A 143 16.44 -19.38 11.79
C PHE A 143 15.06 -19.63 11.17
N TRP A 144 14.25 -20.49 11.80
CA TRP A 144 12.88 -20.75 11.35
C TRP A 144 11.96 -19.53 11.47
N GLU A 145 12.11 -18.74 12.53
CA GLU A 145 11.38 -17.47 12.68
C GLU A 145 11.74 -16.47 11.56
N GLY A 146 13.03 -16.38 11.22
CA GLY A 146 13.49 -15.59 10.07
C GLY A 146 12.86 -16.06 8.75
N ILE A 147 12.87 -17.37 8.47
CA ILE A 147 12.21 -17.93 7.28
C ILE A 147 10.72 -17.62 7.27
N ALA A 148 10.03 -17.79 8.41
CA ALA A 148 8.60 -17.50 8.52
C ALA A 148 8.28 -16.03 8.19
N ALA A 149 9.12 -15.08 8.63
CA ALA A 149 8.98 -13.66 8.28
C ALA A 149 9.14 -13.42 6.77
N GLY A 150 10.08 -14.12 6.11
CA GLY A 150 10.25 -14.08 4.66
C GLY A 150 9.04 -14.62 3.90
N VAL A 151 8.51 -15.78 4.32
CA VAL A 151 7.30 -16.39 3.74
C VAL A 151 6.08 -15.48 3.93
N PHE A 152 5.95 -14.81 5.08
CA PHE A 152 4.90 -13.84 5.32
C PHE A 152 4.95 -12.67 4.31
N MET A 153 6.13 -12.15 4.02
CA MET A 153 6.31 -11.07 3.03
C MET A 153 6.00 -11.54 1.61
N LEU A 154 6.37 -12.77 1.25
CA LEU A 154 5.96 -13.38 -0.02
C LEU A 154 4.43 -13.48 -0.12
N GLY A 155 3.76 -13.89 0.95
CA GLY A 155 2.30 -13.90 1.03
C GLY A 155 1.69 -12.51 0.84
N CYS A 156 2.29 -11.48 1.43
CA CYS A 156 1.88 -10.09 1.23
C CYS A 156 2.04 -9.65 -0.23
N ALA A 157 3.14 -10.02 -0.89
CA ALA A 157 3.39 -9.71 -2.30
C ALA A 157 2.37 -10.39 -3.22
N ILE A 158 2.08 -11.68 -3.01
CA ILE A 158 1.08 -12.44 -3.79
C ILE A 158 -0.31 -11.86 -3.58
N ASN A 159 -0.67 -11.51 -2.34
CA ASN A 159 -1.97 -10.90 -2.03
C ASN A 159 -2.11 -9.52 -2.71
N PHE A 160 -1.03 -8.73 -2.76
CA PHE A 160 -1.01 -7.48 -3.50
C PHE A 160 -1.25 -7.72 -5.00
N ILE A 161 -0.56 -8.68 -5.61
CA ILE A 161 -0.76 -9.04 -7.03
C ILE A 161 -2.24 -9.39 -7.26
N LYS A 162 -2.82 -10.31 -6.48
CA LYS A 162 -4.23 -10.71 -6.61
C LYS A 162 -5.19 -9.54 -6.53
N LYS A 163 -5.05 -8.67 -5.52
CA LYS A 163 -5.92 -7.48 -5.35
C LYS A 163 -5.71 -6.43 -6.45
N SER A 164 -4.51 -6.35 -6.99
CA SER A 164 -4.14 -5.42 -8.05
C SER A 164 -4.64 -5.90 -9.43
N SER A 165 -4.86 -7.21 -9.60
CA SER A 165 -5.40 -7.82 -10.82
C SER A 165 -6.90 -7.62 -11.00
N ASP A 166 -7.66 -7.45 -9.91
CA ASP A 166 -9.09 -7.14 -9.94
C ASP A 166 -9.41 -5.84 -9.18
N PRO A 167 -9.19 -4.68 -9.82
CA PRO A 167 -9.55 -3.38 -9.26
C PRO A 167 -11.06 -3.15 -9.17
N GLU A 168 -11.89 -3.86 -9.96
CA GLU A 168 -13.34 -3.68 -9.96
C GLU A 168 -14.00 -4.27 -8.70
N GLY A 169 -13.36 -5.23 -8.03
CA GLY A 169 -13.78 -5.74 -6.73
C GLY A 169 -13.53 -4.82 -5.53
N TRP A 170 -13.04 -3.59 -5.74
CA TRP A 170 -12.71 -2.68 -4.64
C TRP A 170 -13.96 -1.97 -4.09
N ALA A 171 -14.00 -1.77 -2.78
CA ALA A 171 -15.18 -1.17 -2.14
C ALA A 171 -15.40 0.27 -2.60
N LEU A 172 -16.64 0.59 -2.96
CA LEU A 172 -17.06 1.96 -3.32
C LEU A 172 -16.89 2.90 -2.12
N ILE A 173 -16.48 4.13 -2.39
CA ILE A 173 -16.52 5.25 -1.44
C ILE A 173 -17.09 6.48 -2.14
N GLY A 174 -18.01 7.17 -1.47
CA GLY A 174 -18.57 8.41 -1.98
C GLY A 174 -17.53 9.53 -2.01
N VAL A 175 -17.57 10.38 -3.04
CA VAL A 175 -16.66 11.51 -3.22
C VAL A 175 -16.68 12.47 -2.01
N ALA A 176 -17.87 12.70 -1.43
CA ALA A 176 -18.04 13.52 -0.23
C ALA A 176 -17.42 12.89 1.04
N GLU A 177 -17.53 11.56 1.21
CA GLU A 177 -16.90 10.87 2.34
C GLU A 177 -15.37 10.90 2.20
N LEU A 178 -14.88 10.79 0.96
CA LEU A 178 -13.47 10.91 0.68
C LEU A 178 -12.97 12.34 0.97
N SER A 179 -13.66 13.38 0.53
CA SER A 179 -13.24 14.77 0.76
C SER A 179 -13.22 15.13 2.26
N GLN A 180 -14.16 14.61 3.06
CA GLN A 180 -14.17 14.80 4.51
C GLN A 180 -12.90 14.26 5.19
N ARG A 181 -12.27 13.23 4.62
CA ARG A 181 -10.98 12.69 5.09
C ARG A 181 -9.82 13.64 4.80
N PHE A 182 -9.94 14.49 3.78
CA PHE A 182 -8.95 15.52 3.44
C PHE A 182 -9.31 16.93 3.96
N SER A 183 -10.53 17.16 4.43
CA SER A 183 -11.11 18.48 4.70
C SER A 183 -10.37 19.40 5.70
N LYS A 184 -9.53 18.92 6.62
CA LYS A 184 -8.67 19.85 7.41
C LYS A 184 -7.54 20.48 6.59
N ALA A 185 -7.25 19.97 5.39
CA ALA A 185 -6.27 20.57 4.50
C ALA A 185 -6.75 21.86 3.83
N PHE A 186 -8.01 22.26 4.07
CA PHE A 186 -8.66 23.37 3.37
C PHE A 186 -9.57 24.22 4.27
N LYS A 187 -9.23 24.35 5.55
CA LYS A 187 -9.75 25.47 6.33
C LYS A 187 -8.77 26.62 6.30
#